data_AF-A0A037ZLX6-F1
#
_entry.id   AF-A0A037ZLX6-F1
#
_cell.length_a   1.000
_cell.length_b   1.000
_cell.length_c   1.000
_cell.angle_alpha   90.00
_cell.angle_beta   90.00
_cell.angle_gamma   90.00
#
_symmetry.space_group_name_H-M   'P 1'
#
loop_
_entity.id
_entity.type
_entity.pdbx_description
1 polymer ?
#
loop_
_entity_poly.entity_id
_entity_poly.type
_entity_poly.pdbx_seq_one_letter_code
_entity_poly.pdbx_strand_id
1 'polypeptide(L)'
;MERTLTLAPATWQALTQIATLENVPVDTVIAEAIRRDLFRRTRAKKAVRADERLVAPLRALLASDFAKAETWEDLHQRLRAKGYTLVEAGAGLALCDAQNGQRVCKASDLGNSYGRLMQRFGCTMPGHSHTYLAPRMGVSLASSR
;
A
#
# COMPACT_ATOMS: atom_id res chain seq x y z
N MET A 1 -22.05 22.67 -21.60
CA MET A 1 -20.92 23.56 -21.95
C MET A 1 -20.00 22.77 -22.87
N GLU A 2 -19.80 23.25 -24.09
CA GLU A 2 -18.86 22.65 -25.04
C GLU A 2 -17.46 23.23 -24.83
N ARG A 3 -16.42 22.40 -24.91
CA ARG A 3 -15.02 22.81 -24.77
C ARG A 3 -14.14 22.04 -25.73
N THR A 4 -13.18 22.73 -26.34
CA THR A 4 -12.20 22.14 -27.26
C THR A 4 -11.00 21.59 -26.47
N LEU A 5 -10.57 20.38 -26.83
CA LEU A 5 -9.42 19.69 -26.23
C LEU A 5 -8.40 19.39 -27.33
N THR A 6 -7.13 19.72 -27.09
CA THR A 6 -6.02 19.34 -27.99
C THR A 6 -5.37 18.07 -27.49
N LEU A 7 -5.31 17.04 -28.34
CA LEU A 7 -4.74 15.73 -28.03
C LEU A 7 -3.64 15.40 -29.04
N ALA A 8 -2.61 14.66 -28.61
CA ALA A 8 -1.60 14.17 -29.53
C ALA A 8 -2.22 13.21 -30.56
N PRO A 9 -1.72 13.16 -31.81
CA PRO A 9 -2.29 12.30 -32.86
C PRO A 9 -2.40 10.83 -32.46
N ALA A 10 -1.40 10.29 -31.77
CA ALA A 10 -1.41 8.91 -31.28
C ALA A 10 -2.52 8.67 -30.24
N THR A 11 -2.80 9.65 -29.39
CA THR A 11 -3.89 9.56 -28.41
C THR A 11 -5.24 9.60 -29.09
N TRP A 12 -5.40 10.44 -30.11
CA TRP A 12 -6.63 10.49 -30.91
C TRP A 12 -6.89 9.15 -31.60
N GLN A 13 -5.86 8.57 -32.23
CA GLN A 13 -5.95 7.27 -32.89
C GLN A 13 -6.36 6.16 -31.92
N ALA A 14 -5.76 6.11 -30.73
CA ALA A 14 -6.11 5.13 -29.71
C ALA A 14 -7.57 5.28 -29.24
N LEU A 15 -8.05 6.51 -29.03
CA LEU A 15 -9.44 6.77 -28.64
C LEU A 15 -10.43 6.33 -29.73
N THR A 16 -10.14 6.62 -31.00
CA THR A 16 -10.97 6.19 -32.13
C THR A 16 -11.00 4.67 -32.23
N GLN A 17 -9.87 4.00 -32.05
CA GLN A 17 -9.81 2.54 -32.08
C GLN A 17 -10.65 1.91 -30.96
N ILE A 18 -10.54 2.42 -29.73
CA ILE A 18 -11.35 1.94 -28.59
C ILE A 18 -12.84 2.16 -28.87
N ALA A 19 -13.21 3.35 -29.33
CA ALA A 19 -14.59 3.70 -29.68
C ALA A 19 -15.17 2.75 -30.74
N THR A 20 -14.40 2.42 -31.78
CA THR A 20 -14.81 1.45 -32.81
C THR A 20 -14.96 0.04 -32.23
N LEU A 21 -14.00 -0.42 -31.43
CA LEU A 21 -14.04 -1.76 -30.83
C LEU A 21 -15.22 -1.94 -29.86
N GLU A 22 -15.51 -0.91 -29.07
CA GLU A 22 -16.60 -0.91 -28.09
C GLU A 22 -17.95 -0.50 -28.70
N ASN A 23 -17.98 -0.13 -29.98
CA ASN A 23 -19.15 0.38 -30.71
C ASN A 23 -19.85 1.53 -29.96
N VAL A 24 -19.06 2.51 -29.52
CA VAL A 24 -19.53 3.71 -28.81
C VAL A 24 -18.93 4.96 -29.43
N PRO A 25 -19.59 6.12 -29.28
CA PRO A 25 -19.01 7.41 -29.65
C PRO A 25 -17.72 7.75 -28.88
N VAL A 26 -16.76 8.41 -29.53
CA VAL A 26 -15.46 8.79 -28.93
C VAL A 26 -15.60 9.70 -27.70
N ASP A 27 -16.56 10.61 -27.72
CA ASP A 27 -16.90 11.48 -26.59
C ASP A 27 -17.36 10.68 -25.36
N THR A 28 -18.06 9.55 -25.57
CA THR A 28 -18.44 8.62 -24.50
C THR A 28 -17.21 7.97 -23.86
N VAL A 29 -16.26 7.50 -24.67
CA VAL A 29 -14.98 6.94 -24.19
C VAL A 29 -14.22 7.97 -23.36
N ILE A 30 -14.13 9.21 -23.85
CA ILE A 30 -13.45 10.32 -23.15
C ILE A 30 -14.14 10.63 -21.83
N ALA A 31 -15.46 10.80 -21.84
CA ALA A 31 -16.23 11.13 -20.65
C ALA A 31 -16.09 10.07 -19.56
N GLU A 32 -16.16 8.79 -19.94
CA GLU A 32 -16.03 7.67 -19.01
C GLU A 32 -14.60 7.54 -18.46
N ALA A 33 -13.58 7.71 -19.29
CA ALA A 33 -12.19 7.73 -18.85
C ALA A 33 -11.92 8.86 -17.85
N ILE A 34 -12.40 10.07 -18.13
CA ILE A 34 -12.29 11.22 -17.23
C ILE A 34 -13.04 10.95 -15.93
N ARG A 35 -14.27 10.44 -15.99
CA ARG A 35 -15.07 10.10 -14.80
C ARG A 35 -14.35 9.09 -13.91
N ARG A 36 -13.80 8.02 -14.50
CA ARG A 36 -13.01 7.01 -13.79
C ARG A 36 -11.76 7.60 -13.16
N ASP A 37 -11.02 8.44 -13.87
CA ASP A 37 -9.81 9.06 -13.34
C ASP A 37 -10.12 10.07 -12.22
N LEU A 38 -11.16 10.89 -12.37
CA LEU A 38 -11.62 11.80 -11.32
C LEU A 38 -12.10 11.03 -10.08
N PHE A 39 -12.85 9.94 -10.25
CA PHE A 39 -13.27 9.08 -9.14
C PHE A 39 -12.06 8.44 -8.45
N ARG A 40 -11.09 7.93 -9.21
CA ARG A 40 -9.85 7.36 -8.68
C ARG A 40 -9.05 8.40 -7.90
N ARG A 41 -8.85 9.61 -8.43
CA ARG A 41 -8.11 10.69 -7.75
C ARG A 41 -8.81 11.18 -6.50
N THR A 42 -10.13 11.34 -6.55
CA THR A 42 -10.91 11.75 -5.37
C THR A 42 -10.91 10.68 -4.28
N ARG A 43 -11.05 9.40 -4.64
CA ARG A 43 -10.91 8.28 -3.70
C ARG A 43 -9.52 8.19 -3.12
N ALA A 44 -8.46 8.26 -3.94
CA ALA A 44 -7.08 8.25 -3.45
C ALA A 44 -6.81 9.43 -2.50
N LYS A 45 -7.28 10.65 -2.85
CA LYS A 45 -7.16 11.83 -1.98
C LYS A 45 -7.97 11.72 -0.68
N LYS A 46 -9.15 11.09 -0.72
CA LYS A 46 -9.95 10.80 0.48
C LYS A 46 -9.30 9.73 1.37
N ALA A 47 -8.82 8.64 0.77
CA ALA A 47 -8.09 7.58 1.47
C ALA A 47 -6.83 8.13 2.13
N VAL A 48 -5.96 8.84 1.39
CA VAL A 48 -4.75 9.46 1.94
C VAL A 48 -5.05 10.39 3.13
N ARG A 49 -6.12 11.21 3.05
CA ARG A 49 -6.51 12.10 4.17
C ARG A 49 -7.11 11.36 5.36
N ALA A 50 -7.87 10.30 5.12
CA ALA A 50 -8.42 9.46 6.18
C ALA A 50 -7.29 8.68 6.87
N ASP A 51 -6.40 8.07 6.08
CA ASP A 51 -5.21 7.35 6.54
C ASP A 51 -4.31 8.29 7.36
N GLU A 52 -4.01 9.50 6.88
CA GLU A 52 -3.19 10.48 7.59
C GLU A 52 -3.79 10.87 8.95
N ARG A 53 -5.12 11.03 9.03
CA ARG A 53 -5.84 11.30 10.30
C ARG A 53 -5.84 10.09 11.24
N LEU A 54 -5.83 8.88 10.71
CA LEU A 54 -5.84 7.63 11.49
C LEU A 54 -4.43 7.19 11.91
N VAL A 55 -3.38 7.62 11.20
CA VAL A 55 -1.99 7.25 11.48
C VAL A 55 -1.54 7.71 12.87
N ALA A 56 -1.88 8.93 13.31
CA ALA A 56 -1.47 9.40 14.63
C ALA A 56 -2.12 8.62 15.79
N PRO A 57 -3.46 8.41 15.80
CA PRO A 57 -4.12 7.50 16.75
C PRO A 57 -3.58 6.07 16.70
N LEU A 58 -3.37 5.50 15.50
CA LEU A 58 -2.83 4.14 15.35
C LEU A 58 -1.40 4.03 15.87
N ARG A 59 -0.58 5.06 15.63
CA ARG A 59 0.78 5.14 16.17
C ARG A 59 0.75 5.11 17.70
N ALA A 60 -0.12 5.88 18.33
CA ALA A 60 -0.28 5.87 19.78
C ALA A 60 -0.77 4.51 20.31
N LEU A 61 -1.78 3.92 19.64
CA LEU A 61 -2.37 2.63 20.02
C LEU A 61 -1.36 1.47 19.96
N LEU A 62 -0.52 1.46 18.92
CA LEU A 62 0.41 0.37 18.63
C LEU A 62 1.84 0.63 19.12
N ALA A 63 2.15 1.84 19.59
CA ALA A 63 3.49 2.21 20.04
C ALA A 63 4.05 1.22 21.07
N SER A 64 3.25 0.84 22.07
CA SER A 64 3.72 -0.11 23.09
C SER A 64 3.95 -1.51 22.54
N ASP A 65 3.21 -1.96 21.53
CA ASP A 65 3.40 -3.29 20.95
C ASP A 65 4.68 -3.33 20.12
N PHE A 66 4.89 -2.30 19.30
CA PHE A 66 6.13 -2.13 18.57
C PHE A 66 7.32 -1.94 19.51
N ALA A 67 7.16 -1.28 20.66
CA ALA A 67 8.26 -1.09 21.61
C ALA A 67 8.62 -2.39 22.37
N LYS A 68 7.61 -3.14 22.80
CA LYS A 68 7.78 -4.33 23.66
C LYS A 68 8.03 -5.62 22.89
N ALA A 69 7.71 -5.67 21.59
CA ALA A 69 7.95 -6.87 20.81
C ALA A 69 9.44 -7.21 20.76
N GLU A 70 9.80 -8.46 21.02
CA GLU A 70 11.20 -8.93 20.98
C GLU A 70 11.51 -9.74 19.72
N THR A 71 10.48 -10.29 19.08
CA THR A 71 10.59 -11.09 17.86
C THR A 71 9.49 -10.73 16.86
N TRP A 72 9.64 -11.18 15.60
CA TRP A 72 8.58 -11.06 14.60
C TRP A 72 7.29 -11.76 15.02
N GLU A 73 7.40 -12.95 15.60
CA GLU A 73 6.24 -13.71 16.08
C GLU A 73 5.48 -12.97 17.18
N ASP A 74 6.19 -12.44 18.19
CA ASP A 74 5.58 -11.64 19.26
C ASP A 74 4.91 -10.38 18.70
N LEU A 75 5.57 -9.68 17.76
CA LEU A 75 4.97 -8.53 17.09
C LEU A 75 3.67 -8.93 16.34
N HIS A 76 3.68 -10.03 15.59
CA HIS A 76 2.50 -10.51 14.89
C HIS A 76 1.37 -10.91 15.85
N GLN A 77 1.67 -11.57 16.97
CA GLN A 77 0.67 -11.95 17.97
C GLN A 77 0.02 -10.71 18.62
N ARG A 78 0.83 -9.72 19.03
CA ARG A 78 0.34 -8.46 19.61
C ARG A 78 -0.55 -7.68 18.64
N LEU A 79 -0.14 -7.60 17.37
CA LEU A 79 -0.93 -6.92 16.33
C LEU A 79 -2.22 -7.67 16.01
N ARG A 80 -2.18 -9.01 15.91
CA ARG A 80 -3.39 -9.83 15.66
C ARG A 80 -4.40 -9.70 16.79
N ALA A 81 -3.96 -9.64 18.04
CA ALA A 81 -4.84 -9.40 19.19
C ALA A 81 -5.60 -8.06 19.09
N LYS A 82 -5.07 -7.11 18.30
CA LYS A 82 -5.69 -5.80 18.02
C LYS A 82 -6.37 -5.73 16.65
N GLY A 83 -6.49 -6.85 15.94
CA GLY A 83 -7.13 -6.91 14.63
C GLY A 83 -6.26 -6.45 13.46
N TYR A 84 -4.93 -6.42 13.63
CA TYR A 84 -3.99 -6.00 12.60
C TYR A 84 -2.99 -7.09 12.22
N THR A 85 -2.45 -6.97 11.01
CA THR A 85 -1.34 -7.80 10.52
C THR A 85 -0.29 -6.90 9.85
N LEU A 86 0.96 -7.36 9.86
CA LEU A 86 2.03 -6.75 9.06
C LEU A 86 2.24 -7.61 7.82
N VAL A 87 2.30 -6.96 6.66
CA VAL A 87 2.59 -7.59 5.37
C VAL A 87 3.71 -6.82 4.66
N GLU A 88 4.41 -7.51 3.77
CA GLU A 88 5.35 -6.84 2.87
C GLU A 88 4.64 -5.90 1.90
N ALA A 89 5.25 -4.75 1.65
CA ALA A 89 4.77 -3.77 0.69
C ALA A 89 5.94 -3.06 -0.01
N GLY A 90 6.48 -3.69 -1.06
CA GLY A 90 7.68 -3.21 -1.74
C GLY A 90 8.86 -3.20 -0.77
N ALA A 91 9.65 -2.13 -0.73
CA ALA A 91 10.86 -2.04 0.11
C ALA A 91 10.64 -1.98 1.65
N GLY A 92 9.44 -2.26 2.16
CA GLY A 92 9.13 -2.16 3.59
C GLY A 92 7.87 -2.92 3.98
N LEU A 93 7.28 -2.51 5.11
CA LEU A 93 6.10 -3.16 5.69
C LEU A 93 4.86 -2.26 5.62
N ALA A 94 3.70 -2.88 5.47
CA ALA A 94 2.40 -2.26 5.61
C ALA A 94 1.60 -2.90 6.73
N LEU A 95 0.88 -2.08 7.49
CA LEU A 95 -0.14 -2.53 8.42
C LEU A 95 -1.44 -2.76 7.63
N CYS A 96 -2.01 -3.95 7.79
CA CYS A 96 -3.29 -4.33 7.20
C CYS A 96 -4.28 -4.73 8.28
N ASP A 97 -5.57 -4.53 7.99
CA ASP A 97 -6.66 -5.10 8.78
C ASP A 97 -6.62 -6.63 8.68
N ALA A 98 -6.74 -7.32 9.82
CA ALA A 98 -6.63 -8.78 9.89
C ALA A 98 -7.85 -9.51 9.32
N GLN A 99 -9.01 -8.87 9.25
CA GLN A 99 -10.26 -9.49 8.81
C GLN A 99 -10.40 -9.43 7.28
N ASN A 100 -10.09 -8.29 6.67
CA ASN A 100 -10.31 -8.07 5.23
C ASN A 100 -9.01 -7.89 4.43
N GLY A 101 -7.85 -7.86 5.08
CA GLY A 101 -6.54 -7.71 4.42
C GLY A 101 -6.31 -6.32 3.83
N GLN A 102 -7.22 -5.36 4.06
CA GLN A 102 -7.10 -4.02 3.53
C GLN A 102 -5.93 -3.29 4.17
N ARG A 103 -5.09 -2.70 3.33
CA ARG A 103 -3.98 -1.85 3.77
C ARG A 103 -4.52 -0.63 4.51
N VAL A 104 -3.98 -0.41 5.71
CA VAL A 104 -4.28 0.73 6.58
C VAL A 104 -3.22 1.81 6.41
N CYS A 105 -1.93 1.49 6.61
CA CYS A 105 -0.83 2.45 6.44
C CYS A 105 0.53 1.73 6.25
N LYS A 106 1.61 2.48 6.01
CA LYS A 106 2.97 1.92 6.04
C LYS A 106 3.44 1.82 7.50
N ALA A 107 4.22 0.80 7.83
CA ALA A 107 4.84 0.69 9.15
C ALA A 107 5.80 1.86 9.44
N SER A 108 6.43 2.43 8.40
CA SER A 108 7.24 3.66 8.51
C SER A 108 6.42 4.86 9.00
N ASP A 109 5.14 4.93 8.65
CA ASP A 109 4.25 6.00 9.10
C ASP A 109 3.96 5.85 10.61
N LEU A 110 4.14 4.66 11.17
CA LEU A 110 4.06 4.39 12.61
C LEU A 110 5.41 4.56 13.33
N GLY A 111 6.46 5.01 12.64
CA GLY A 111 7.82 5.17 13.19
C GLY A 111 8.65 3.89 13.25
N ASN A 112 8.14 2.78 12.68
CA ASN A 112 8.77 1.46 12.72
C ASN A 112 9.07 0.97 11.30
N SER A 113 10.21 1.39 10.76
CA SER A 113 10.66 0.93 9.44
C SER A 113 11.08 -0.55 9.49
N TYR A 114 10.98 -1.23 8.34
CA TYR A 114 11.36 -2.64 8.23
C TYR A 114 12.82 -2.86 8.67
N GLY A 115 13.74 -2.03 8.20
CA GLY A 115 15.16 -2.12 8.57
C GLY A 115 15.42 -1.97 10.07
N ARG A 116 14.68 -1.09 10.78
CA ARG A 116 14.84 -0.92 12.23
C ARG A 116 14.37 -2.15 13.00
N LEU A 117 13.26 -2.76 12.56
CA LEU A 117 12.75 -3.99 13.16
C LEU A 117 13.66 -5.18 12.84
N MET A 118 14.18 -5.28 11.62
CA MET A 118 15.17 -6.30 11.24
C MET A 118 16.45 -6.21 12.08
N GLN A 119 16.98 -5.00 12.29
CA GLN A 119 18.16 -4.79 13.14
C GLN A 119 17.89 -5.20 14.59
N ARG A 120 16.70 -4.88 15.11
CA ARG A 120 16.33 -5.23 16.49
C ARG A 120 16.10 -6.73 16.67
N PHE A 121 15.41 -7.37 15.73
CA PHE A 121 15.05 -8.78 15.81
C PHE A 121 16.14 -9.72 15.28
N GLY A 122 17.16 -9.19 14.61
CA GLY A 122 18.29 -9.96 14.10
C GLY A 122 17.95 -10.92 12.95
N CYS A 123 16.73 -10.85 12.40
CA CYS A 123 16.32 -11.65 11.25
C CYS A 123 15.32 -10.92 10.32
N THR A 124 15.18 -11.41 9.08
CA THR A 124 14.08 -11.00 8.19
C THR A 124 12.74 -11.51 8.72
N MET A 125 11.64 -10.89 8.30
CA MET A 125 10.30 -11.40 8.63
C MET A 125 10.07 -12.76 7.95
N PRO A 126 9.54 -13.79 8.65
CA PRO A 126 9.32 -15.12 8.08
C PRO A 126 8.22 -15.12 7.01
N GLY A 127 8.36 -15.98 5.98
CA GLY A 127 7.30 -16.21 4.99
C GLY A 127 7.18 -15.18 3.87
N HIS A 128 8.14 -14.25 3.75
CA HIS A 128 8.03 -13.18 2.78
C HIS A 128 9.33 -12.88 1.99
N SER A 129 9.19 -12.26 0.82
CA SER A 129 10.12 -12.34 -0.33
C SER A 129 11.38 -11.48 -0.21
N HIS A 130 11.61 -10.79 0.91
CA HIS A 130 12.81 -9.96 1.12
C HIS A 130 14.06 -10.74 1.55
N THR A 131 14.22 -11.96 1.04
CA THR A 131 15.43 -12.79 1.19
C THR A 131 16.69 -12.05 0.69
N TYR A 132 16.53 -11.12 -0.26
CA TYR A 132 17.62 -10.34 -0.86
C TYR A 132 18.11 -9.15 -0.02
N LEU A 133 17.39 -8.72 1.03
CA LEU A 133 17.81 -7.62 1.92
C LEU A 133 18.69 -8.08 3.09
N ALA A 134 18.52 -9.33 3.55
CA ALA A 134 19.35 -9.96 4.58
C ALA A 134 20.87 -9.80 4.33
N PRO A 135 21.40 -10.13 3.13
CA PRO A 135 22.84 -10.02 2.87
C PRO A 135 23.36 -8.58 2.81
N ARG A 136 22.52 -7.57 2.52
CA ARG A 136 22.94 -6.15 2.53
C ARG A 136 22.97 -5.53 3.93
N MET A 137 22.29 -6.15 4.90
CA MET A 137 22.14 -5.64 6.26
C MET A 137 22.87 -6.47 7.32
N GLY A 138 23.47 -7.60 6.95
CA GLY A 138 24.16 -8.50 7.87
C GLY A 138 23.21 -9.26 8.81
N VAL A 139 22.00 -9.57 8.34
CA VAL A 139 20.90 -10.11 9.14
C VAL A 139 20.53 -11.51 8.66
N SER A 140 20.22 -12.44 9.57
CA SER A 140 19.88 -13.83 9.23
C SER A 140 18.50 -13.96 8.56
N LEU A 141 18.35 -14.94 7.67
CA LEU A 141 17.04 -15.28 7.12
C LEU A 141 16.20 -16.02 8.17
N ALA A 142 14.98 -15.57 8.41
CA ALA A 142 14.04 -16.35 9.22
C ALA A 142 13.67 -17.65 8.48
N SER A 143 13.78 -18.78 9.17
CA SER A 143 13.41 -20.09 8.61
C SER A 143 11.89 -20.16 8.46
N SER A 144 11.40 -20.29 7.23
CA SER A 144 10.00 -20.65 6.99
C SER A 144 9.75 -22.06 7.51
N ARG A 145 8.90 -22.20 8.52
CA ARG A 145 8.27 -23.48 8.90
C ARG A 145 6.77 -23.34 8.74
#